data_AF-A0A0C3S8B3-F1
#
_entry.id   AF-A0A0C3S8B3-F1
#
_cell.length_a   1.000
_cell.length_b   1.000
_cell.length_c   1.000
_cell.angle_alpha   90.00
_cell.angle_beta   90.00
_cell.angle_gamma   90.00
#
_symmetry.space_group_name_H-M   'P 1'
#
loop_
_entity.id
_entity.type
_entity.pdbx_description
1 polymer ?
#
loop_
_entity_poly.entity_id
_entity_poly.type
_entity_poly.pdbx_seq_one_letter_code
_entity_poly.pdbx_strand_id
1 'polypeptide(L)'
;MSPMDQIVLNANLRRRSFWLDERCLPLYAAALSLLTLVAAWPYKPAVALHRDPRVNASWRGFLHERGGTTILLFKAARLAGMVALLWTWQSNFAQREWREPAVCVCAALLYASSLALCNVLALPRRALVFSLHLTLVSLAVLAVYAYRDIWPLMTFTLQPKDGLEGDLLWVKLGLLLVFGAVLPLFEPYPYIPYDPTGQPSVQDPAPVPGAEQTASIASFLTYVWLDPVIWRAHQVPHLPHDELPPLCDDDQVKNLIAESYPNLDPLSGGTSSGSLFWGLARIFRHSILHQALSLVIIVTSRIAVPIGTNRLLAYLETGGQGAVVRPWVWILCLVLGPLGKTLFWELYQFIS
;
A
#
# COMPACT_ATOMS: atom_id res chain seq x y z
N MET A 1 -40.81 6.03 -34.10
CA MET A 1 -40.26 6.18 -32.73
C MET A 1 -40.58 7.60 -32.29
N SER A 2 -41.28 7.76 -31.16
CA SER A 2 -41.69 9.10 -30.69
C SER A 2 -40.45 9.94 -30.33
N PRO A 3 -40.46 11.27 -30.50
CA PRO A 3 -39.37 12.13 -30.00
C PRO A 3 -39.10 11.93 -28.50
N MET A 4 -40.12 11.56 -27.71
CA MET A 4 -39.96 11.21 -26.30
C MET A 4 -39.13 9.92 -26.11
N ASP A 5 -39.33 8.92 -26.96
CA ASP A 5 -38.61 7.64 -26.89
C ASP A 5 -37.13 7.82 -27.28
N GLN A 6 -36.82 8.73 -28.21
CA GLN A 6 -35.45 9.08 -28.56
C GLN A 6 -34.73 9.82 -27.44
N ILE A 7 -35.41 10.72 -26.72
CA ILE A 7 -34.84 11.41 -25.56
C ILE A 7 -34.53 10.40 -24.44
N VAL A 8 -35.45 9.48 -24.16
CA VAL A 8 -35.25 8.44 -23.13
C VAL A 8 -34.14 7.47 -23.54
N LEU A 9 -34.06 7.06 -24.81
CA LEU A 9 -32.99 6.19 -25.29
C LEU A 9 -31.62 6.88 -25.23
N ASN A 10 -31.53 8.14 -25.67
CA ASN A 10 -30.29 8.92 -25.61
C ASN A 10 -29.85 9.20 -24.16
N ALA A 11 -30.80 9.48 -23.26
CA ALA A 11 -30.52 9.63 -21.83
C ALA A 11 -30.01 8.31 -21.22
N ASN A 12 -30.61 7.17 -21.58
CA ASN A 12 -30.19 5.86 -21.09
C ASN A 12 -28.81 5.43 -21.65
N LEU A 13 -28.51 5.72 -22.91
CA LEU A 13 -27.20 5.48 -23.51
C LEU A 13 -26.11 6.35 -22.89
N ARG A 14 -26.41 7.64 -22.66
CA ARG A 14 -25.50 8.57 -21.98
C ARG A 14 -25.24 8.15 -20.53
N ARG A 15 -26.28 7.70 -19.82
CA ARG A 15 -26.17 7.18 -18.45
C ARG A 15 -25.39 5.86 -18.38
N ARG A 16 -25.55 4.95 -19.35
CA ARG A 16 -24.71 3.73 -19.45
C ARG A 16 -23.26 4.06 -19.75
N SER A 17 -22.99 5.04 -20.61
CA SER A 17 -21.62 5.49 -20.93
C SER A 17 -20.93 6.14 -19.73
N PHE A 18 -21.66 6.79 -18.83
CA PHE A 18 -21.10 7.47 -17.66
C PHE A 18 -20.42 6.49 -16.69
N TRP A 19 -21.10 5.39 -16.33
CA TRP A 19 -20.56 4.40 -15.39
C TRP A 19 -19.40 3.58 -15.97
N LEU A 20 -19.24 3.59 -17.29
CA LEU A 20 -18.12 2.94 -17.99
C LEU A 20 -16.93 3.88 -18.22
N ASP A 21 -17.02 5.15 -17.80
CA ASP A 21 -15.88 6.06 -17.89
C ASP A 21 -14.77 5.61 -16.93
N GLU A 22 -13.54 5.56 -17.44
CA GLU A 22 -12.31 5.23 -16.71
C GLU A 22 -12.17 6.09 -15.44
N ARG A 23 -12.67 7.33 -15.46
CA ARG A 23 -12.65 8.25 -14.32
C ARG A 23 -13.56 7.86 -13.16
N CYS A 24 -14.48 6.92 -13.36
CA CYS A 24 -15.34 6.38 -12.30
C CYS A 24 -14.68 5.26 -11.51
N LEU A 25 -13.59 4.66 -12.01
CA LEU A 25 -12.86 3.57 -11.34
C LEU A 25 -12.41 3.92 -9.90
N PRO A 26 -11.88 5.13 -9.61
CA PRO A 26 -11.49 5.47 -8.24
C PRO A 26 -12.67 5.54 -7.28
N LEU A 27 -13.87 5.89 -7.78
CA LEU A 27 -15.08 5.88 -6.97
C LEU A 27 -15.50 4.44 -6.62
N TYR A 28 -15.38 3.50 -7.56
CA TYR A 28 -15.61 2.08 -7.26
C TYR A 28 -14.61 1.53 -6.24
N ALA A 29 -13.33 1.91 -6.36
CA ALA A 29 -12.31 1.57 -5.38
C ALA A 29 -12.63 2.16 -4.00
N ALA A 30 -13.06 3.43 -3.95
CA ALA A 30 -13.50 4.08 -2.71
C ALA A 30 -14.75 3.40 -2.10
N ALA A 31 -15.73 3.04 -2.92
CA ALA A 31 -16.93 2.34 -2.47
C ALA A 31 -16.60 0.93 -1.93
N LEU A 32 -15.76 0.17 -2.62
CA LEU A 32 -15.28 -1.14 -2.17
C LEU A 32 -14.47 -1.01 -0.87
N SER A 33 -13.60 0.00 -0.78
CA SER A 33 -12.86 0.31 0.46
C SER A 33 -13.81 0.63 1.62
N LEU A 34 -14.86 1.42 1.38
CA LEU A 34 -15.83 1.75 2.41
C LEU A 34 -16.60 0.49 2.86
N LEU A 35 -17.05 -0.34 1.91
CA LEU A 35 -17.77 -1.58 2.21
C LEU A 35 -16.92 -2.55 3.02
N THR A 36 -15.66 -2.73 2.64
CA THR A 36 -14.72 -3.59 3.37
C THR A 36 -14.41 -3.05 4.76
N LEU A 37 -14.26 -1.72 4.91
CA LEU A 37 -14.03 -1.08 6.21
C LEU A 37 -15.25 -1.21 7.13
N VAL A 38 -16.46 -1.04 6.61
CA VAL A 38 -17.71 -1.23 7.35
C VAL A 38 -17.93 -2.70 7.72
N ALA A 39 -17.66 -3.62 6.79
CA ALA A 39 -17.77 -5.07 7.05
C ALA A 39 -16.75 -5.58 8.07
N ALA A 40 -15.55 -4.99 8.11
CA ALA A 40 -14.51 -5.30 9.08
C ALA A 40 -14.69 -4.56 10.43
N TRP A 41 -15.63 -3.61 10.51
CA TRP A 41 -15.87 -2.79 11.70
C TRP A 41 -16.35 -3.57 12.95
N PRO A 42 -17.14 -4.65 12.86
CA PRO A 42 -17.74 -5.25 14.04
C PRO A 42 -17.03 -6.55 14.43
N TYR A 43 -15.78 -6.53 14.90
CA TYR A 43 -15.27 -7.63 15.74
C TYR A 43 -14.15 -7.14 16.66
N LYS A 44 -14.46 -7.15 17.96
CA LYS A 44 -13.62 -6.78 19.10
C LYS A 44 -13.47 -5.26 19.29
N PRO A 45 -14.17 -4.65 20.28
CA PRO A 45 -13.71 -3.37 20.78
C PRO A 45 -12.23 -3.53 21.14
N ALA A 46 -11.40 -2.57 20.74
CA ALA A 46 -10.08 -2.46 21.32
C ALA A 46 -10.31 -2.45 22.83
N VAL A 47 -9.91 -3.52 23.52
CA VAL A 47 -9.86 -3.55 24.97
C VAL A 47 -9.12 -2.28 25.34
N ALA A 48 -9.81 -1.37 26.00
CA ALA A 48 -9.24 -0.11 26.40
C ALA A 48 -8.09 -0.45 27.35
N LEU A 49 -6.87 -0.47 26.82
CA LEU A 49 -5.65 -0.45 27.61
C LEU A 49 -5.87 0.58 28.72
N HIS A 50 -5.66 0.16 29.96
CA HIS A 50 -6.02 0.88 31.18
C HIS A 50 -5.70 2.37 31.01
N ARG A 51 -6.75 3.15 30.77
CA ARG A 51 -6.61 4.51 30.23
C ARG A 51 -6.34 5.43 31.40
N ASP A 52 -5.07 5.70 31.67
CA ASP A 52 -4.71 6.59 32.77
C ASP A 52 -5.06 8.04 32.39
N PRO A 53 -6.12 8.65 32.95
CA PRO A 53 -6.68 9.90 32.46
C PRO A 53 -5.75 11.10 32.70
N ARG A 54 -4.71 10.95 33.54
CA ARG A 54 -3.79 12.02 33.94
C ARG A 54 -2.66 12.27 32.93
N VAL A 55 -2.32 11.29 32.09
CA VAL A 55 -1.28 11.42 31.05
C VAL A 55 -1.83 12.05 29.76
N ASN A 56 -3.16 11.97 29.56
CA ASN A 56 -3.86 12.28 28.32
C ASN A 56 -4.09 13.78 28.02
N ALA A 57 -3.85 14.67 28.98
CA ALA A 57 -3.98 16.11 28.76
C ALA A 57 -2.72 16.76 28.16
N SER A 58 -1.59 16.04 28.15
CA SER A 58 -0.32 16.56 27.63
C SER A 58 -0.14 16.17 26.17
N TRP A 59 0.33 17.12 25.34
CA TRP A 59 0.75 16.87 23.95
C TRP A 59 1.71 15.68 23.83
N ARG A 60 2.52 15.41 24.86
CA ARG A 60 3.43 14.25 24.87
C ARG A 60 2.69 12.91 24.98
N GLY A 61 1.59 12.86 25.72
CA GLY A 61 0.74 11.66 25.81
C GLY A 61 0.08 11.35 24.47
N PHE A 62 -0.48 12.37 23.81
CA PHE A 62 -1.07 12.26 22.47
C PHE A 62 -0.08 11.70 21.42
N LEU A 63 1.18 12.14 21.48
CA LEU A 63 2.25 11.69 20.59
C LEU A 63 2.64 10.24 20.85
N HIS A 64 2.82 9.87 22.12
CA HIS A 64 3.17 8.51 22.51
C HIS A 64 2.09 7.50 22.09
N GLU A 65 0.81 7.84 22.29
CA GLU A 65 -0.32 6.98 21.89
C GLU A 65 -0.39 6.71 20.38
N ARG A 66 0.19 7.56 19.54
CA ARG A 66 0.17 7.44 18.07
C ARG A 66 1.44 6.87 17.45
N GLY A 67 2.37 6.40 18.28
CA GLY A 67 3.64 5.81 17.84
C GLY A 67 4.76 6.83 17.62
N GLY A 68 4.60 8.06 18.11
CA GLY A 68 5.65 9.08 18.12
C GLY A 68 5.46 10.21 17.11
N THR A 69 6.39 11.16 17.16
CA THR A 69 6.37 12.39 16.36
C THR A 69 6.61 12.14 14.88
N THR A 70 7.53 11.23 14.54
CA THR A 70 7.87 10.90 13.16
C THR A 70 6.67 10.34 12.41
N ILE A 71 6.00 9.33 12.96
CA ILE A 71 4.78 8.73 12.40
C ILE A 71 3.68 9.79 12.22
N LEU A 72 3.49 10.65 13.21
CA LEU A 72 2.49 11.72 13.12
C LEU A 72 2.81 12.71 11.99
N LEU A 73 4.08 13.07 11.79
CA LEU A 73 4.51 13.97 10.71
C LEU A 73 4.23 13.36 9.33
N PHE A 74 4.54 12.07 9.13
CA PHE A 74 4.21 11.37 7.88
C PHE A 74 2.69 11.36 7.62
N LYS A 75 1.88 11.04 8.64
CA LYS A 75 0.42 11.05 8.52
C LYS A 75 -0.15 12.45 8.24
N ALA A 76 0.37 13.48 8.92
CA ALA A 76 -0.02 14.86 8.69
C ALA A 76 0.36 15.34 7.28
N ALA A 77 1.54 14.96 6.79
CA ALA A 77 1.98 15.25 5.44
C ALA A 77 1.06 14.59 4.40
N ARG A 78 0.66 13.32 4.60
CA ARG A 78 -0.34 12.66 3.74
C ARG A 78 -1.67 13.37 3.75
N LEU A 79 -2.17 13.77 4.91
CA LEU A 79 -3.42 14.53 5.02
C LEU A 79 -3.34 15.86 4.24
N ALA A 80 -2.26 16.62 4.45
CA ALA A 80 -2.04 17.88 3.74
C ALA A 80 -2.00 17.67 2.22
N GLY A 81 -1.32 16.61 1.75
CA GLY A 81 -1.26 16.24 0.34
C GLY A 81 -2.62 15.89 -0.25
N MET A 82 -3.44 15.10 0.46
CA MET A 82 -4.78 14.72 -0.01
C MET A 82 -5.74 15.91 -0.04
N VAL A 83 -5.67 16.80 0.95
CA VAL A 83 -6.47 18.04 0.99
C VAL A 83 -6.03 19.00 -0.12
N ALA A 84 -4.73 19.15 -0.35
CA ALA A 84 -4.21 19.95 -1.46
C ALA A 84 -4.68 19.40 -2.82
N LEU A 85 -4.65 18.08 -3.01
CA LEU A 85 -5.20 17.43 -4.20
C LEU A 85 -6.70 17.75 -4.34
N LEU A 86 -7.50 17.51 -3.30
CA LEU A 86 -8.92 17.80 -3.32
C LEU A 86 -9.20 19.27 -3.69
N TRP A 87 -8.42 20.21 -3.15
CA TRP A 87 -8.52 21.64 -3.46
C TRP A 87 -8.20 21.96 -4.93
N THR A 88 -7.11 21.40 -5.48
CA THR A 88 -6.76 21.58 -6.90
C THR A 88 -7.81 21.00 -7.83
N TRP A 89 -8.49 19.92 -7.44
CA TRP A 89 -9.60 19.35 -8.20
C TRP A 89 -10.89 20.16 -8.03
N GLN A 90 -11.16 20.72 -6.85
CA GLN A 90 -12.33 21.55 -6.60
C GLN A 90 -12.28 22.89 -7.32
N SER A 91 -11.13 23.56 -7.32
CA SER A 91 -10.95 24.83 -8.03
C SER A 91 -11.21 24.71 -9.54
N ASN A 92 -11.01 23.53 -10.12
CA ASN A 92 -11.38 23.25 -11.51
C ASN A 92 -12.91 23.20 -11.72
N PHE A 93 -13.73 22.83 -10.72
CA PHE A 93 -15.20 22.93 -10.84
C PHE A 93 -15.68 24.37 -10.94
N ALA A 94 -15.02 25.30 -10.26
CA ALA A 94 -15.45 26.69 -10.20
C ALA A 94 -15.17 27.45 -11.51
N GLN A 95 -14.23 26.99 -12.34
CA GLN A 95 -13.72 27.72 -13.50
C GLN A 95 -14.17 27.16 -14.87
N ARG A 96 -14.78 25.97 -14.92
CA ARG A 96 -15.04 25.25 -16.19
C ARG A 96 -16.40 24.53 -16.18
N GLU A 97 -17.21 24.72 -17.23
CA GLU A 97 -18.40 23.90 -17.54
C GLU A 97 -18.00 22.49 -18.00
N TRP A 98 -17.53 21.61 -17.09
CA TRP A 98 -17.06 20.28 -17.48
C TRP A 98 -17.76 19.14 -16.72
N ARG A 99 -18.24 18.21 -17.55
CA ARG A 99 -18.82 16.85 -17.42
C ARG A 99 -18.83 16.16 -16.03
N GLU A 100 -20.00 15.56 -15.74
CA GLU A 100 -20.32 14.64 -14.64
C GLU A 100 -19.18 13.71 -14.13
N PRO A 101 -18.31 13.08 -14.94
CA PRO A 101 -17.26 12.17 -14.45
C PRO A 101 -16.19 12.81 -13.54
N ALA A 102 -16.04 14.13 -13.53
CA ALA A 102 -15.15 14.81 -12.57
C ALA A 102 -15.66 14.68 -11.12
N VAL A 103 -16.97 14.53 -10.93
CA VAL A 103 -17.61 14.34 -9.61
C VAL A 103 -17.15 13.04 -8.97
N CYS A 104 -16.99 11.97 -9.75
CA CYS A 104 -16.54 10.66 -9.24
C CYS A 104 -15.15 10.72 -8.62
N VAL A 105 -14.20 11.39 -9.29
CA VAL A 105 -12.83 11.56 -8.78
C VAL A 105 -12.83 12.43 -7.53
N CYS A 106 -13.61 13.50 -7.50
CA CYS A 106 -13.69 14.38 -6.34
C CYS A 106 -14.34 13.72 -5.13
N ALA A 107 -15.35 12.88 -5.34
CA ALA A 107 -15.92 12.04 -4.29
C ALA A 107 -14.89 11.04 -3.74
N ALA A 108 -14.09 10.41 -4.62
CA ALA A 108 -13.02 9.52 -4.19
C ALA A 108 -11.93 10.25 -3.39
N LEU A 109 -11.54 11.46 -3.81
CA LEU A 109 -10.55 12.29 -3.10
C LEU A 109 -11.08 12.85 -1.78
N LEU A 110 -12.39 13.16 -1.70
CA LEU A 110 -13.04 13.53 -0.46
C LEU A 110 -13.00 12.37 0.54
N TYR A 111 -13.31 11.15 0.08
CA TYR A 111 -13.17 9.95 0.88
C TYR A 111 -11.71 9.67 1.29
N ALA A 112 -10.74 9.85 0.39
CA ALA A 112 -9.32 9.73 0.73
C ALA A 112 -8.91 10.78 1.78
N SER A 113 -9.40 12.01 1.69
CA SER A 113 -9.12 13.08 2.66
C SER A 113 -9.71 12.75 4.04
N SER A 114 -10.91 12.18 4.10
CA SER A 114 -11.51 11.74 5.37
C SER A 114 -10.80 10.52 5.94
N LEU A 115 -10.37 9.55 5.13
CA LEU A 115 -9.50 8.46 5.56
C LEU A 115 -8.18 8.96 6.12
N ALA A 116 -7.55 9.95 5.48
CA ALA A 116 -6.31 10.56 5.96
C ALA A 116 -6.50 11.27 7.31
N LEU A 117 -7.64 11.95 7.49
CA LEU A 117 -7.99 12.57 8.77
C LEU A 117 -8.19 11.50 9.86
N CYS A 118 -8.94 10.44 9.55
CA CYS A 118 -9.11 9.30 10.44
C CYS A 118 -7.77 8.63 10.78
N ASN A 119 -6.85 8.49 9.82
CA ASN A 119 -5.51 7.93 10.04
C ASN A 119 -4.69 8.76 11.04
N VAL A 120 -4.76 10.09 10.95
CA VAL A 120 -4.11 11.00 11.92
C VAL A 120 -4.74 10.88 13.31
N LEU A 121 -6.06 10.78 13.39
CA LEU A 121 -6.78 10.81 14.66
C LEU A 121 -6.87 9.45 15.36
N ALA A 122 -6.77 8.34 14.64
CA ALA A 122 -6.99 7.00 15.16
C ALA A 122 -5.81 6.45 15.97
N LEU A 123 -6.11 5.48 16.84
CA LEU A 123 -5.12 4.66 17.53
C LEU A 123 -4.36 3.75 16.54
N PRO A 124 -3.12 3.32 16.85
CA PRO A 124 -2.21 2.66 15.92
C PRO A 124 -2.84 1.54 15.08
N ARG A 125 -3.54 0.59 15.72
CA ARG A 125 -4.20 -0.54 15.03
C ARG A 125 -5.21 -0.10 13.99
N ARG A 126 -6.06 0.88 14.31
CA ARG A 126 -7.06 1.41 13.38
C ARG A 126 -6.43 2.32 12.33
N ALA A 127 -5.40 3.06 12.72
CA ALA A 127 -4.65 3.91 11.83
C ALA A 127 -3.99 3.10 10.70
N LEU A 128 -3.49 1.89 10.97
CA LEU A 128 -2.97 1.00 9.92
C LEU A 128 -4.04 0.66 8.87
N VAL A 129 -5.25 0.30 9.32
CA VAL A 129 -6.37 -0.01 8.42
C VAL A 129 -6.73 1.21 7.56
N PHE A 130 -6.87 2.39 8.18
CA PHE A 130 -7.11 3.63 7.43
C PHE A 130 -5.98 3.97 6.46
N SER A 131 -4.72 3.77 6.86
CA SER A 131 -3.54 3.99 6.02
C SER A 131 -3.54 3.07 4.79
N LEU A 132 -3.87 1.79 4.96
CA LEU A 132 -3.99 0.83 3.87
C LEU A 132 -5.09 1.24 2.89
N HIS A 133 -6.29 1.54 3.38
CA HIS A 133 -7.40 1.96 2.52
C HIS A 133 -7.08 3.28 1.79
N LEU A 134 -6.45 4.22 2.49
CA LEU A 134 -5.99 5.47 1.90
C LEU A 134 -5.02 5.21 0.73
N THR A 135 -4.02 4.35 0.93
CA THR A 135 -3.04 3.97 -0.10
C THR A 135 -3.72 3.28 -1.28
N LEU A 136 -4.65 2.35 -1.04
CA LEU A 136 -5.37 1.66 -2.12
C LEU A 136 -6.20 2.62 -2.97
N VAL A 137 -6.93 3.54 -2.35
CA VAL A 137 -7.74 4.53 -3.07
C VAL A 137 -6.84 5.50 -3.83
N SER A 138 -5.76 6.00 -3.22
CA SER A 138 -4.82 6.90 -3.93
C SER A 138 -4.10 6.21 -5.08
N LEU A 139 -3.73 4.93 -4.94
CA LEU A 139 -3.16 4.14 -6.03
C LEU A 139 -4.18 3.89 -7.15
N ALA A 140 -5.46 3.70 -6.85
CA ALA A 140 -6.50 3.59 -7.86
C ALA A 140 -6.65 4.90 -8.66
N VAL A 141 -6.64 6.06 -7.99
CA VAL A 141 -6.60 7.37 -8.67
C VAL A 141 -5.34 7.47 -9.53
N LEU A 142 -4.18 7.12 -8.98
CA LEU A 142 -2.90 7.21 -9.68
C LEU A 142 -2.87 6.31 -10.92
N ALA A 143 -3.39 5.09 -10.83
CA ALA A 143 -3.45 4.16 -11.95
C ALA A 143 -4.31 4.70 -13.10
N VAL A 144 -5.45 5.34 -12.79
CA VAL A 144 -6.32 5.96 -13.81
C VAL A 144 -5.61 7.10 -14.51
N TYR A 145 -5.00 8.04 -13.78
CA TYR A 145 -4.27 9.15 -14.41
C TYR A 145 -2.97 8.70 -15.09
N ALA A 146 -2.30 7.65 -14.57
CA ALA A 146 -1.18 7.03 -15.25
C ALA A 146 -1.60 6.42 -16.60
N TYR A 147 -2.73 5.72 -16.66
CA TYR A 147 -3.27 5.19 -17.91
C TYR A 147 -3.70 6.30 -18.88
N ARG A 148 -4.29 7.39 -18.37
CA ARG A 148 -4.82 8.46 -19.21
C ARG A 148 -3.77 9.43 -19.74
N ASP A 149 -2.69 9.65 -18.98
CA ASP A 149 -1.73 10.72 -19.26
C ASP A 149 -0.29 10.23 -19.36
N ILE A 150 0.16 9.30 -18.51
CA ILE A 150 1.53 8.74 -18.59
C ILE A 150 1.64 7.74 -19.75
N TRP A 151 0.66 6.84 -19.92
CA TRP A 151 0.70 5.84 -20.98
C TRP A 151 0.76 6.43 -22.39
N PRO A 152 -0.02 7.47 -22.74
CA PRO A 152 0.14 8.11 -24.05
C PRO A 152 1.55 8.63 -24.31
N LEU A 153 2.24 9.16 -23.29
CA LEU A 153 3.61 9.68 -23.42
C LEU A 153 4.66 8.61 -23.63
N MET A 154 4.36 7.36 -23.25
CA MET A 154 5.16 6.20 -23.59
C MET A 154 5.06 5.84 -25.08
N THR A 155 4.13 6.43 -25.82
CA THR A 155 3.91 6.14 -27.24
C THR A 155 4.21 7.34 -28.14
N PHE A 156 4.36 7.09 -29.44
CA PHE A 156 4.47 8.13 -30.45
C PHE A 156 3.10 8.58 -31.00
N THR A 157 2.08 7.73 -30.87
CA THR A 157 0.79 7.91 -31.56
C THR A 157 -0.28 8.56 -30.69
N LEU A 158 -0.20 8.40 -29.37
CA LEU A 158 -1.20 8.91 -28.44
C LEU A 158 -0.75 10.22 -27.79
N GLN A 159 -1.72 11.01 -27.33
CA GLN A 159 -1.50 12.22 -26.53
C GLN A 159 -2.25 12.10 -25.20
N PRO A 160 -1.76 12.74 -24.11
CA PRO A 160 -2.44 12.76 -22.83
C PRO A 160 -3.89 13.22 -22.97
N LYS A 161 -4.84 12.44 -22.44
CA LYS A 161 -6.27 12.76 -22.55
C LYS A 161 -6.63 14.03 -21.78
N ASP A 162 -5.92 14.31 -20.70
CA ASP A 162 -6.21 15.41 -19.78
C ASP A 162 -5.22 16.60 -19.97
N GLY A 163 -4.50 16.64 -21.09
CA GLY A 163 -3.48 17.65 -21.40
C GLY A 163 -3.97 19.11 -21.47
N LEU A 164 -5.28 19.34 -21.58
CA LEU A 164 -5.88 20.69 -21.54
C LEU A 164 -5.82 21.36 -20.16
N GLU A 165 -5.44 20.61 -19.13
CA GLU A 165 -5.13 21.15 -17.81
C GLU A 165 -3.72 21.78 -17.72
N GLY A 166 -2.85 21.53 -18.71
CA GLY A 166 -1.49 22.09 -18.77
C GLY A 166 -0.64 21.68 -17.57
N ASP A 167 0.14 22.63 -17.03
CA ASP A 167 1.08 22.38 -15.92
C ASP A 167 0.39 21.89 -14.63
N LEU A 168 -0.88 22.26 -14.42
CA LEU A 168 -1.63 21.84 -13.24
C LEU A 168 -1.84 20.32 -13.18
N LEU A 169 -1.97 19.66 -14.34
CA LEU A 169 -2.06 18.20 -14.43
C LEU A 169 -0.82 17.54 -13.79
N TRP A 170 0.34 18.06 -14.14
CA TRP A 170 1.63 17.54 -13.70
C TRP A 170 1.84 17.76 -12.21
N VAL A 171 1.40 18.90 -11.68
CA VAL A 171 1.37 19.16 -10.24
C VAL A 171 0.47 18.16 -9.53
N LYS A 172 -0.75 17.90 -10.02
CA LYS A 172 -1.67 16.92 -9.44
C LYS A 172 -1.06 15.51 -9.44
N LEU A 173 -0.49 15.10 -10.57
CA LEU A 173 0.12 13.77 -10.71
C LEU A 173 1.35 13.62 -9.80
N GLY A 174 2.18 14.66 -9.68
CA GLY A 174 3.31 14.70 -8.76
C GLY A 174 2.89 14.61 -7.29
N LEU A 175 1.90 15.41 -6.87
CA LEU A 175 1.32 15.33 -5.53
C LEU A 175 0.77 13.93 -5.24
N LEU A 176 0.03 13.35 -6.19
CA LEU A 176 -0.55 12.02 -6.03
C LEU A 176 0.51 10.92 -5.94
N LEU A 177 1.57 11.00 -6.75
CA LEU A 177 2.69 10.07 -6.69
C LEU A 177 3.40 10.17 -5.33
N VAL A 178 3.73 11.38 -4.89
CA VAL A 178 4.47 11.60 -3.64
C VAL A 178 3.64 11.16 -2.43
N PHE A 179 2.42 11.67 -2.27
CA PHE A 179 1.62 11.43 -1.06
C PHE A 179 0.81 10.13 -1.10
N GLY A 180 0.51 9.61 -2.29
CA GLY A 180 -0.30 8.41 -2.50
C GLY A 180 0.49 7.13 -2.72
N ALA A 181 1.75 7.20 -3.16
CA ALA A 181 2.57 6.02 -3.46
C ALA A 181 3.94 6.03 -2.77
N VAL A 182 4.69 7.14 -2.84
CA VAL A 182 6.06 7.21 -2.30
C VAL A 182 6.05 7.27 -0.78
N LEU A 183 5.35 8.25 -0.20
CA LEU A 183 5.36 8.48 1.23
C LEU A 183 4.89 7.26 2.07
N PRO A 184 3.82 6.52 1.69
CA PRO A 184 3.44 5.29 2.38
C PRO A 184 4.54 4.21 2.43
N LEU A 185 5.47 4.20 1.46
CA LEU A 185 6.59 3.25 1.47
C LEU A 185 7.64 3.59 2.53
N PHE A 186 7.78 4.87 2.86
CA PHE A 186 8.76 5.36 3.84
C PHE A 186 8.17 5.65 5.22
N GLU A 187 6.84 5.57 5.37
CA GLU A 187 6.16 5.73 6.66
C GLU A 187 6.59 4.58 7.61
N PRO A 188 7.23 4.88 8.75
CA PRO A 188 7.56 3.85 9.73
C PRO A 188 6.27 3.35 10.40
N TYR A 189 6.22 2.06 10.72
CA TYR A 189 5.05 1.46 11.32
C TYR A 189 5.10 1.53 12.86
N PRO A 190 3.98 1.87 13.52
CA PRO A 190 3.92 1.80 14.97
C PRO A 190 3.98 0.34 15.42
N TYR A 191 4.77 0.05 16.44
CA TYR A 191 4.81 -1.27 17.05
C TYR A 191 3.42 -1.65 17.60
N ILE A 192 2.96 -2.85 17.25
CA ILE A 192 1.71 -3.42 17.76
C ILE A 192 2.08 -4.75 18.44
N PRO A 193 1.88 -4.88 19.75
CA PRO A 193 2.11 -6.14 20.44
C PRO A 193 1.21 -7.25 19.91
N TYR A 194 1.76 -8.47 19.84
CA TYR A 194 1.05 -9.70 19.45
C TYR A 194 -0.27 -9.88 20.25
N ASP A 195 -0.21 -9.84 21.59
CA ASP A 195 -1.40 -9.85 22.45
C ASP A 195 -1.62 -8.48 23.14
N PRO A 196 -2.65 -7.71 22.75
CA PRO A 196 -2.98 -6.41 23.34
C PRO A 196 -3.75 -6.52 24.67
N THR A 197 -4.24 -7.70 25.04
CA THR A 197 -5.31 -7.83 26.03
C THR A 197 -4.83 -7.72 27.47
N GLY A 198 -3.53 -7.81 27.70
CA GLY A 198 -2.93 -7.63 29.03
C GLY A 198 -3.49 -8.58 30.09
N GLN A 199 -4.03 -9.74 29.70
CA GLN A 199 -4.43 -10.75 30.68
C GLN A 199 -3.17 -11.32 31.36
N PRO A 200 -3.17 -11.49 32.71
CA PRO A 200 -1.96 -11.75 33.50
C PRO A 200 -1.34 -13.14 33.31
N SER A 201 -1.77 -13.92 32.32
CA SER A 201 -1.22 -15.25 32.04
C SER A 201 -0.05 -15.24 31.05
N VAL A 202 0.27 -14.12 30.38
CA VAL A 202 1.38 -14.08 29.41
C VAL A 202 2.09 -12.72 29.47
N GLN A 203 3.31 -12.73 29.98
CA GLN A 203 4.22 -11.61 30.23
C GLN A 203 4.40 -10.62 29.06
N ASP A 204 4.35 -9.33 29.46
CA ASP A 204 4.81 -8.05 28.91
C ASP A 204 5.07 -7.90 27.38
N PRO A 205 4.62 -6.78 26.77
CA PRO A 205 5.14 -6.32 25.48
C PRO A 205 6.67 -6.34 25.51
N ALA A 206 7.31 -6.69 24.38
CA ALA A 206 8.77 -6.70 24.32
C ALA A 206 9.31 -5.35 24.83
N PRO A 207 10.24 -5.32 25.81
CA PRO A 207 10.72 -4.08 26.42
C PRO A 207 11.36 -3.15 25.40
N VAL A 208 11.90 -3.72 24.30
CA VAL A 208 12.34 -3.01 23.11
C VAL A 208 11.78 -3.76 21.89
N PRO A 209 10.98 -3.11 21.02
CA PRO A 209 10.48 -3.76 19.81
C PRO A 209 11.62 -4.05 18.83
N GLY A 210 11.48 -5.15 18.08
CA GLY A 210 12.40 -5.45 16.98
C GLY A 210 12.37 -4.33 15.94
N ALA A 211 13.54 -3.95 15.42
CA ALA A 211 13.64 -2.91 14.38
C ALA A 211 12.83 -3.29 13.12
N GLU A 212 12.77 -4.59 12.81
CA GLU A 212 11.96 -5.16 11.74
C GLU A 212 10.47 -4.80 11.88
N GLN A 213 9.92 -4.86 13.10
CA GLN A 213 8.50 -4.67 13.37
C GLN A 213 8.03 -3.22 13.25
N THR A 214 8.98 -2.28 13.20
CA THR A 214 8.71 -0.84 13.05
C THR A 214 9.26 -0.27 11.75
N ALA A 215 9.95 -1.10 10.96
CA ALA A 215 10.54 -0.72 9.69
C ALA A 215 9.46 -0.29 8.70
N SER A 216 9.71 0.79 7.95
CA SER A 216 8.88 1.13 6.80
C SER A 216 8.98 0.07 5.70
N ILE A 217 8.02 0.02 4.76
CA ILE A 217 8.06 -0.95 3.65
C ILE A 217 9.39 -0.86 2.88
N ALA A 218 9.86 0.35 2.59
CA ALA A 218 11.13 0.56 1.89
C ALA A 218 12.32 0.04 2.70
N SER A 219 12.36 0.34 4.01
CA SER A 219 13.42 -0.15 4.89
C SER A 219 13.39 -1.67 5.01
N PHE A 220 12.20 -2.28 5.09
CA PHE A 220 12.00 -3.72 5.18
C PHE A 220 12.48 -4.43 3.90
N LEU A 221 12.03 -3.97 2.72
CA LEU A 221 12.40 -4.55 1.43
C LEU A 221 13.90 -4.44 1.09
N THR A 222 14.59 -3.47 1.68
CA THR A 222 16.03 -3.24 1.44
C THR A 222 16.91 -3.64 2.61
N TYR A 223 16.34 -4.19 3.68
CA TYR A 223 17.03 -4.59 4.91
C TYR A 223 17.84 -3.49 5.61
N VAL A 224 17.55 -2.21 5.32
CA VAL A 224 18.23 -1.05 5.95
C VAL A 224 18.07 -1.04 7.48
N TRP A 225 17.04 -1.71 8.00
CA TRP A 225 16.84 -1.86 9.45
C TRP A 225 17.95 -2.69 10.13
N LEU A 226 18.73 -3.49 9.39
CA LEU A 226 19.90 -4.23 9.90
C LEU A 226 21.19 -3.41 9.89
N ASP A 227 21.25 -2.29 9.15
CA ASP A 227 22.47 -1.48 8.98
C ASP A 227 23.16 -1.11 10.30
N PRO A 228 22.44 -0.71 11.39
CA PRO A 228 23.09 -0.40 12.65
C PRO A 228 23.85 -1.59 13.25
N VAL A 229 23.28 -2.80 13.14
CA VAL A 229 23.88 -4.03 13.66
C VAL A 229 25.08 -4.44 12.81
N ILE A 230 24.95 -4.37 11.48
CA ILE A 230 26.04 -4.69 10.54
C ILE A 230 27.22 -3.73 10.75
N TRP A 231 26.93 -2.44 10.87
CA TRP A 231 27.96 -1.43 11.13
C TRP A 231 28.63 -1.63 12.48
N ARG A 232 27.86 -2.03 13.50
CA ARG A 232 28.41 -2.35 14.82
C ARG A 232 29.30 -3.57 14.78
N ALA A 233 28.86 -4.66 14.14
CA ALA A 233 29.63 -5.88 13.97
C ALA A 233 30.94 -5.64 13.22
N HIS A 234 30.96 -4.73 12.25
CA HIS A 234 32.18 -4.34 11.53
C HIS A 234 33.22 -3.64 12.42
N GLN A 235 32.80 -2.96 13.50
CA GLN A 235 33.70 -2.22 14.38
C GLN A 235 34.34 -3.07 15.49
N VAL A 236 33.82 -4.27 15.74
CA VAL A 236 34.26 -5.11 16.86
C VAL A 236 34.74 -6.48 16.35
N PRO A 237 35.76 -7.10 16.98
CA PRO A 237 36.22 -8.43 16.56
C PRO A 237 35.17 -9.54 16.72
N HIS A 238 34.28 -9.38 17.69
CA HIS A 238 33.17 -10.28 17.96
C HIS A 238 32.01 -9.46 18.52
N LEU A 239 30.84 -9.58 17.89
CA LEU A 239 29.62 -8.93 18.38
C LEU A 239 29.08 -9.75 19.57
N PRO A 240 29.03 -9.20 20.79
CA PRO A 240 28.54 -9.92 21.95
C PRO A 240 27.03 -10.21 21.82
N HIS A 241 26.57 -11.26 22.48
CA HIS A 241 25.17 -11.71 22.40
C HIS A 241 24.17 -10.61 22.79
N ASP A 242 24.50 -9.80 23.80
CA ASP A 242 23.61 -8.74 24.30
C ASP A 242 23.46 -7.55 23.32
N GLU A 243 24.33 -7.44 22.31
CA GLU A 243 24.23 -6.42 21.25
C GLU A 243 23.47 -6.93 20.01
N LEU A 244 23.02 -8.19 20.00
CA LEU A 244 22.18 -8.71 18.92
C LEU A 244 20.76 -8.11 18.98
N PRO A 245 20.10 -7.93 17.83
CA PRO A 245 18.73 -7.45 17.81
C PRO A 245 17.81 -8.42 18.57
N PRO A 246 16.84 -7.89 19.34
CA PRO A 246 15.89 -8.74 20.05
C PRO A 246 15.01 -9.50 19.06
N LEU A 247 14.61 -10.72 19.44
CA LEU A 247 13.67 -11.53 18.67
C LEU A 247 12.30 -10.84 18.61
N CYS A 248 11.72 -10.75 17.42
CA CYS A 248 10.36 -10.24 17.20
C CYS A 248 9.36 -11.01 18.07
N ASP A 249 8.32 -10.33 18.56
CA ASP A 249 7.32 -10.98 19.42
C ASP A 249 6.57 -12.10 18.70
N ASP A 250 6.25 -11.93 17.42
CA ASP A 250 5.61 -12.94 16.57
C ASP A 250 6.43 -14.24 16.45
N ASP A 251 7.77 -14.15 16.51
CA ASP A 251 8.69 -15.29 16.41
C ASP A 251 8.98 -15.97 17.75
N GLN A 252 8.44 -15.45 18.85
CA GLN A 252 8.65 -16.06 20.15
C GLN A 252 7.94 -17.42 20.22
N VAL A 253 8.65 -18.43 20.72
CA VAL A 253 8.16 -19.82 20.83
C VAL A 253 6.77 -19.88 21.49
N LYS A 254 6.51 -19.08 22.53
CA LYS A 254 5.20 -19.04 23.20
C LYS A 254 4.06 -18.63 22.26
N ASN A 255 4.30 -17.67 21.38
CA ASN A 255 3.31 -17.13 20.44
C ASN A 255 3.11 -18.09 19.27
N LEU A 256 4.20 -18.64 18.74
CA LEU A 256 4.16 -19.69 17.71
C LEU A 256 3.40 -20.94 18.20
N ILE A 257 3.60 -21.35 19.44
CA ILE A 257 2.86 -22.47 20.06
C ILE A 257 1.38 -22.13 20.16
N ALA A 258 1.03 -20.94 20.68
CA ALA A 258 -0.35 -20.51 20.84
C ALA A 258 -1.12 -20.47 19.51
N GLU A 259 -0.46 -20.09 18.42
CA GLU A 259 -1.03 -20.05 17.07
C GLU A 259 -1.10 -21.42 16.39
N SER A 260 -0.01 -22.20 16.51
CA SER A 260 0.19 -23.40 15.70
C SER A 260 -0.45 -24.65 16.32
N TYR A 261 -0.40 -24.81 17.64
CA TYR A 261 -0.82 -26.06 18.29
C TYR A 261 -2.30 -26.38 18.10
N PRO A 262 -3.25 -25.41 18.15
CA PRO A 262 -4.65 -25.68 17.85
C PRO A 262 -4.90 -26.29 16.46
N ASN A 263 -3.97 -26.09 15.52
CA ASN A 263 -4.05 -26.60 14.15
C ASN A 263 -3.25 -27.90 13.91
N LEU A 264 -2.31 -28.24 14.81
CA LEU A 264 -1.38 -29.37 14.64
C LEU A 264 -1.60 -30.50 15.63
N ASP A 265 -1.95 -30.18 16.89
CA ASP A 265 -2.01 -31.13 17.98
C ASP A 265 -3.40 -31.79 18.04
N PRO A 266 -3.54 -33.11 17.80
CA PRO A 266 -4.80 -33.81 17.97
C PRO A 266 -5.27 -33.83 19.43
N LEU A 267 -4.34 -33.71 20.39
CA LEU A 267 -4.62 -33.74 21.83
C LEU A 267 -5.10 -32.39 22.36
N SER A 268 -4.85 -31.28 21.64
CA SER A 268 -5.32 -29.95 22.01
C SER A 268 -6.80 -29.71 21.68
N GLY A 269 -7.54 -30.73 21.26
CA GLY A 269 -8.97 -30.65 20.92
C GLY A 269 -9.28 -29.97 19.58
N GLY A 270 -8.26 -29.76 18.74
CA GLY A 270 -8.39 -29.13 17.42
C GLY A 270 -8.94 -30.06 16.34
N THR A 271 -9.29 -29.49 15.17
CA THR A 271 -9.69 -30.27 13.98
C THR A 271 -8.46 -30.94 13.38
N SER A 272 -8.02 -32.05 13.98
CA SER A 272 -6.99 -32.92 13.43
C SER A 272 -7.50 -33.53 12.14
N SER A 273 -7.25 -32.87 11.01
CA SER A 273 -7.34 -33.50 9.70
C SER A 273 -6.25 -34.57 9.68
N GLY A 274 -6.60 -35.83 9.44
CA GLY A 274 -5.72 -37.00 9.58
C GLY A 274 -4.40 -36.99 8.79
N SER A 275 -4.00 -35.90 8.12
CA SER A 275 -2.64 -35.68 7.63
C SER A 275 -2.03 -34.38 8.19
N LEU A 276 -0.80 -34.49 8.68
CA LEU A 276 0.02 -33.37 9.19
C LEU A 276 0.22 -32.26 8.15
N PHE A 277 0.26 -32.65 6.86
CA PHE A 277 0.45 -31.73 5.74
C PHE A 277 -0.59 -30.60 5.73
N TRP A 278 -1.89 -30.92 5.91
CA TRP A 278 -2.94 -29.91 5.87
C TRP A 278 -2.91 -28.97 7.07
N GLY A 279 -2.46 -29.45 8.24
CA GLY A 279 -2.22 -28.63 9.42
C GLY A 279 -1.11 -27.60 9.17
N LEU A 280 0.03 -28.06 8.66
CA LEU A 280 1.16 -27.19 8.29
C LEU A 280 0.78 -26.20 7.19
N ALA A 281 0.10 -26.65 6.13
CA ALA A 281 -0.34 -25.77 5.04
C ALA A 281 -1.30 -24.67 5.53
N ARG A 282 -2.11 -24.94 6.56
CA ARG A 282 -3.01 -23.94 7.16
C ARG A 282 -2.25 -22.90 7.97
N ILE A 283 -1.21 -23.30 8.71
CA ILE A 283 -0.34 -22.39 9.47
C ILE A 283 0.43 -21.49 8.51
N PHE A 284 1.15 -22.08 7.56
CA PHE A 284 2.01 -21.35 6.62
C PHE A 284 1.26 -20.76 5.41
N ARG A 285 -0.08 -20.72 5.43
CA ARG A 285 -0.88 -20.26 4.27
C ARG A 285 -0.52 -18.85 3.81
N HIS A 286 -0.21 -17.97 4.76
CA HIS A 286 0.17 -16.58 4.47
C HIS A 286 1.57 -16.52 3.85
N SER A 287 2.54 -17.22 4.44
CA SER A 287 3.89 -17.34 3.88
C SER A 287 3.88 -17.92 2.47
N ILE A 288 3.14 -19.01 2.24
CA ILE A 288 2.98 -19.64 0.92
C ILE A 288 2.36 -18.66 -0.08
N LEU A 289 1.34 -17.90 0.33
CA LEU A 289 0.71 -16.90 -0.54
C LEU A 289 1.69 -15.79 -0.94
N HIS A 290 2.46 -15.25 0.01
CA HIS A 290 3.47 -14.22 -0.25
C HIS A 290 4.62 -14.74 -1.13
N GLN A 291 5.05 -15.97 -0.90
CA GLN A 291 6.04 -16.66 -1.74
C GLN A 291 5.54 -16.84 -3.18
N ALA A 292 4.31 -17.32 -3.35
CA ALA A 292 3.71 -17.49 -4.67
C ALA A 292 3.60 -16.15 -5.43
N LEU A 293 3.18 -15.08 -4.75
CA LEU A 293 3.11 -13.74 -5.33
C LEU A 293 4.50 -13.23 -5.74
N SER A 294 5.50 -13.42 -4.88
CA SER A 294 6.89 -13.03 -5.17
C SER A 294 7.43 -13.78 -6.38
N LEU A 295 7.16 -15.09 -6.50
CA LEU A 295 7.55 -15.90 -7.66
C LEU A 295 6.93 -15.40 -8.97
N VAL A 296 5.65 -15.02 -8.97
CA VAL A 296 5.00 -14.43 -10.15
C VAL A 296 5.75 -13.18 -10.59
N ILE A 297 6.06 -12.27 -9.67
CA ILE A 297 6.77 -11.03 -9.98
C ILE A 297 8.19 -11.30 -10.45
N ILE A 298 8.91 -12.25 -9.84
CA ILE A 298 10.24 -12.68 -10.27
C ILE A 298 10.21 -13.18 -11.72
N VAL A 299 9.25 -14.05 -12.06
CA VAL A 299 9.13 -14.60 -13.42
C VAL A 299 8.79 -13.49 -14.43
N THR A 300 7.83 -12.63 -14.14
CA THR A 300 7.51 -11.49 -15.01
C THR A 300 8.70 -10.55 -15.20
N SER A 301 9.45 -10.28 -14.13
CA SER A 301 10.64 -9.42 -14.16
C SER A 301 11.78 -10.03 -14.99
N ARG A 302 11.92 -11.36 -15.00
CA ARG A 302 12.90 -12.07 -15.85
C ARG A 302 12.63 -11.89 -17.34
N ILE A 303 11.36 -11.75 -17.74
CA ILE A 303 10.98 -11.57 -19.15
C ILE A 303 11.18 -10.12 -19.62
N ALA A 304 11.21 -9.15 -18.69
CA ALA A 304 11.36 -7.73 -19.02
C ALA A 304 12.67 -7.41 -19.77
N VAL A 305 13.78 -8.05 -19.39
CA VAL A 305 15.09 -7.81 -20.03
C VAL A 305 15.13 -8.30 -21.48
N PRO A 306 14.80 -9.57 -21.80
CA PRO A 306 14.71 -10.03 -23.19
C PRO A 306 13.77 -9.19 -24.06
N ILE A 307 12.60 -8.78 -23.54
CA ILE A 307 11.66 -7.92 -24.27
C ILE A 307 12.28 -6.55 -24.54
N GLY A 308 12.85 -5.91 -23.52
CA GLY A 308 13.47 -4.59 -23.63
C GLY A 308 14.60 -4.59 -24.66
N THR A 309 15.49 -5.58 -24.59
CA THR A 309 16.61 -5.72 -25.53
C THR A 309 16.12 -5.93 -26.96
N ASN A 310 15.20 -6.87 -27.19
CA ASN A 310 14.67 -7.16 -28.52
C ASN A 310 13.99 -5.92 -29.14
N ARG A 311 13.15 -5.23 -28.36
CA ARG A 311 12.45 -4.03 -28.85
C ARG A 311 13.39 -2.86 -29.12
N LEU A 312 14.44 -2.71 -28.33
CA LEU A 312 15.44 -1.68 -28.54
C LEU A 312 16.29 -1.96 -29.79
N LEU A 313 16.72 -3.22 -29.99
CA LEU A 313 17.44 -3.64 -31.20
C LEU A 313 16.59 -3.43 -32.45
N ALA A 314 15.33 -3.88 -32.43
CA ALA A 314 14.41 -3.68 -33.54
C ALA A 314 14.21 -2.18 -33.87
N TYR A 315 14.15 -1.32 -32.84
CA TYR A 315 14.08 0.13 -33.05
C TYR A 315 15.32 0.70 -33.73
N LEU A 316 16.52 0.23 -33.36
CA LEU A 316 17.78 0.66 -33.93
C LEU A 316 17.96 0.18 -35.38
N GLU A 317 17.58 -1.07 -35.67
CA GLU A 317 17.71 -1.68 -37.00
C GLU A 317 16.80 -1.02 -38.04
N THR A 318 15.56 -0.67 -37.66
CA THR A 318 14.59 -0.06 -38.58
C THR A 318 14.64 1.46 -38.60
N GLY A 319 15.55 2.08 -37.84
CA GLY A 319 15.57 3.54 -37.65
C GLY A 319 14.27 4.08 -37.04
N GLY A 320 13.57 3.27 -36.25
CA GLY A 320 12.29 3.61 -35.62
C GLY A 320 11.05 3.47 -36.51
N GLN A 321 11.16 2.90 -37.71
CA GLN A 321 9.99 2.65 -38.57
C GLN A 321 9.02 1.67 -37.92
N GLY A 322 7.74 2.04 -37.84
CA GLY A 322 6.68 1.22 -37.23
C GLY A 322 6.70 1.14 -35.70
N ALA A 323 7.54 1.92 -35.02
CA ALA A 323 7.61 1.93 -33.57
C ALA A 323 6.41 2.66 -32.94
N VAL A 324 5.63 1.95 -32.12
CA VAL A 324 4.50 2.54 -31.37
C VAL A 324 4.97 3.10 -30.02
N VAL A 325 5.85 2.37 -29.34
CA VAL A 325 6.36 2.70 -27.99
C VAL A 325 7.73 3.35 -28.10
N ARG A 326 7.97 4.39 -27.29
CA ARG A 326 9.22 5.15 -27.28
C ARG A 326 10.38 4.34 -26.65
N PRO A 327 11.63 4.50 -27.13
CA PRO A 327 12.77 3.71 -26.67
C PRO A 327 13.06 3.76 -25.17
N TRP A 328 12.84 4.91 -24.52
CA TRP A 328 13.12 5.09 -23.09
C TRP A 328 12.32 4.13 -22.20
N VAL A 329 11.14 3.67 -22.65
CA VAL A 329 10.32 2.69 -21.94
C VAL A 329 11.05 1.35 -21.86
N TRP A 330 11.63 0.91 -22.98
CA TRP A 330 12.40 -0.33 -23.03
C TRP A 330 13.69 -0.22 -22.22
N ILE A 331 14.33 0.96 -22.21
CA ILE A 331 15.47 1.24 -21.32
C ILE A 331 15.06 1.11 -19.84
N LEU A 332 13.90 1.64 -19.45
CA LEU A 332 13.39 1.45 -18.10
C LEU A 332 13.09 -0.02 -17.80
N CYS A 333 12.55 -0.80 -18.75
CA CYS A 333 12.35 -2.25 -18.56
C CYS A 333 13.67 -2.99 -18.29
N LEU A 334 14.78 -2.58 -18.94
CA LEU A 334 16.11 -3.16 -18.70
C LEU A 334 16.64 -2.90 -17.29
N VAL A 335 16.26 -1.77 -16.68
CA VAL A 335 16.67 -1.40 -15.31
C VAL A 335 15.71 -1.99 -14.27
N LEU A 336 14.41 -1.82 -14.47
CA LEU A 336 13.38 -2.24 -13.53
C LEU A 336 13.24 -3.76 -13.44
N GLY A 337 13.49 -4.49 -14.53
CA GLY A 337 13.45 -5.95 -14.54
C GLY A 337 14.41 -6.58 -13.50
N PRO A 338 15.73 -6.32 -13.57
CA PRO A 338 16.68 -6.81 -12.59
C PRO A 338 16.39 -6.31 -11.16
N LEU A 339 16.04 -5.03 -10.98
CA LEU A 339 15.72 -4.47 -9.66
C LEU A 339 14.53 -5.19 -9.01
N GLY A 340 13.43 -5.34 -9.75
CA GLY A 340 12.26 -6.08 -9.28
C GLY A 340 12.60 -7.53 -8.95
N LYS A 341 13.31 -8.22 -9.86
CA LYS A 341 13.73 -9.60 -9.62
C LYS A 341 14.53 -9.74 -8.32
N THR A 342 15.52 -8.87 -8.07
CA THR A 342 16.35 -8.94 -6.86
C THR A 342 15.51 -8.68 -5.60
N LEU A 343 14.73 -7.60 -5.56
CA LEU A 343 13.91 -7.26 -4.39
C LEU A 343 12.96 -8.40 -3.99
N PHE A 344 12.23 -8.96 -4.96
CA PHE A 344 11.28 -10.04 -4.67
C PHE A 344 11.96 -11.39 -4.45
N TRP A 345 13.18 -11.59 -4.94
CA TRP A 345 13.97 -12.77 -4.64
C TRP A 345 14.43 -12.77 -3.18
N GLU A 346 14.95 -11.66 -2.68
CA GLU A 346 15.33 -11.53 -1.27
C GLU A 346 14.11 -11.64 -0.35
N LEU A 347 12.97 -11.04 -0.73
CA LEU A 347 11.72 -11.18 0.03
C LEU A 347 11.22 -12.63 0.04
N TYR A 348 11.32 -13.34 -1.07
CA TYR A 348 10.97 -14.76 -1.15
C TYR A 348 11.82 -15.61 -0.21
N GLN A 349 13.13 -15.34 -0.14
CA GLN A 349 14.05 -16.04 0.75
C GLN A 349 13.78 -15.74 2.21
N PHE A 350 13.47 -14.50 2.55
CA PHE A 350 13.17 -14.11 3.93
C PHE A 350 11.88 -14.73 4.47
N ILE A 351 10.86 -14.87 3.63
CA ILE A 351 9.57 -15.47 4.01
C ILE A 351 9.63 -17.01 4.03
N SER A 352 10.65 -17.60 3.38
CA SER A 352 10.84 -19.05 3.32
C SER A 352 11.46 -19.64 4.56
#